data_AF-A0A0Q7Q490-F1
#
_entry.id   AF-A0A0Q7Q490-F1
#
_cell.length_a   1.000
_cell.length_b   1.000
_cell.length_c   1.000
_cell.angle_alpha   90.00
_cell.angle_beta   90.00
_cell.angle_gamma   90.00
#
_symmetry.space_group_name_H-M   'P 1'
#
loop_
_entity.id
_entity.type
_entity.pdbx_description
1 polymer ?
#
loop_
_entity_poly.entity_id
_entity_poly.type
_entity_poly.pdbx_seq_one_letter_code
_entity_poly.pdbx_strand_id
1 'polypeptide(L)'
;MTAVQADVVGDQLELDVRPLVIPPRVKGSTIQERFESFHSLNPWVLTALERLTENALAHGRSRLGVKHFVEVLRRQYGRQTTGDEFRLNNDYASRYVRLMIAGHPEWSEHFQLRGLHTE
;
A
#
# COMPACT_ATOMS: atom_id res chain seq x y z
N MET A 1 -7.74 12.83 -30.07
CA MET A 1 -7.85 12.98 -28.61
C MET A 1 -7.33 11.70 -28.00
N THR A 2 -6.04 11.70 -27.62
CA THR A 2 -5.32 10.50 -27.20
C THR A 2 -5.78 10.11 -25.79
N ALA A 3 -6.32 8.91 -25.65
CA ALA A 3 -6.53 8.29 -24.34
C ALA A 3 -5.15 8.08 -23.70
N VAL A 4 -4.77 8.96 -22.77
CA VAL A 4 -3.59 8.74 -21.95
C VAL A 4 -3.93 7.58 -21.01
N GLN A 5 -3.23 6.47 -21.21
CA GLN A 5 -3.44 5.19 -20.53
C GLN A 5 -3.51 5.39 -19.01
N ALA A 6 -4.61 4.95 -18.41
CA ALA A 6 -4.84 5.01 -16.97
C ALA A 6 -3.98 4.00 -16.16
N ASP A 7 -2.83 3.55 -16.66
CA ASP A 7 -2.00 2.53 -16.00
C ASP A 7 -0.52 2.95 -15.82
N VAL A 8 -0.08 4.04 -16.45
CA VAL A 8 1.35 4.48 -16.40
C VAL A 8 1.72 5.31 -15.16
N VAL A 9 0.75 5.90 -14.49
CA VAL A 9 0.99 6.96 -13.47
C VAL A 9 1.77 6.44 -12.26
N GLY A 10 1.53 5.20 -11.81
CA GLY A 10 2.24 4.60 -10.68
C GLY A 10 3.53 3.87 -11.03
N ASP A 11 3.78 3.54 -12.29
CA ASP A 11 4.92 2.70 -12.68
C ASP A 11 6.22 3.50 -12.86
N GLN A 12 6.10 4.79 -13.18
CA GLN A 12 7.21 5.72 -13.40
C GLN A 12 7.66 6.47 -12.13
N LEU A 13 6.92 6.33 -11.02
CA LEU A 13 7.26 6.96 -9.75
C LEU A 13 8.39 6.18 -9.07
N GLU A 14 9.52 6.84 -8.81
CA GLU A 14 10.60 6.24 -8.01
C GLU A 14 10.19 6.17 -6.53
N LEU A 15 10.01 4.95 -6.04
CA LEU A 15 9.77 4.66 -4.63
C LEU A 15 11.06 4.20 -3.96
N ASP A 16 11.35 4.74 -2.78
CA ASP A 16 12.41 4.25 -1.87
C ASP A 16 11.99 2.91 -1.26
N VAL A 17 12.12 1.84 -2.05
CA VAL A 17 11.85 0.48 -1.59
C VAL A 17 13.07 -0.06 -0.86
N ARG A 18 12.82 -0.75 0.26
CA ARG A 18 13.87 -1.33 1.11
C ARG A 18 13.57 -2.81 1.33
N PRO A 19 14.56 -3.66 1.63
CA PRO A 19 14.30 -5.07 1.92
C PRO A 19 13.20 -5.24 2.98
N LEU A 20 12.22 -6.10 2.69
CA LEU A 20 11.14 -6.40 3.62
C LEU A 20 11.66 -7.20 4.81
N VAL A 21 11.29 -6.75 6.02
CA VAL A 21 11.53 -7.48 7.26
C VAL A 21 10.25 -8.17 7.69
N ILE A 22 10.22 -9.50 7.65
CA ILE A 22 9.05 -10.28 8.06
C ILE A 22 9.16 -10.59 9.56
N PRO A 23 8.27 -10.05 10.42
CA PRO A 23 8.29 -10.41 11.84
C PRO A 23 7.95 -11.89 12.02
N PRO A 24 8.51 -12.56 13.06
CA PRO A 24 8.10 -13.92 13.39
C PRO A 24 6.60 -13.97 13.71
N ARG A 25 5.92 -15.01 13.22
CA ARG A 25 4.50 -15.21 13.56
C ARG A 25 4.37 -15.64 15.01
N VAL A 26 3.74 -14.81 15.83
CA VAL A 26 3.36 -15.14 17.21
C VAL A 26 2.05 -15.91 17.20
N LYS A 27 2.04 -17.12 17.78
CA LYS A 27 0.81 -17.93 17.90
C LYS A 27 -0.22 -17.17 18.75
N GLY A 28 -1.47 -17.12 18.28
CA GLY A 28 -2.56 -16.41 18.97
C GLY A 28 -2.63 -14.91 18.69
N SER A 29 -1.65 -14.32 18.00
CA SER A 29 -1.74 -12.91 17.59
C SER A 29 -2.86 -12.68 16.59
N THR A 30 -3.61 -11.60 16.82
CA THR A 30 -4.64 -11.05 15.93
C THR A 30 -4.01 -10.50 14.65
N ILE A 31 -4.83 -10.30 13.61
CA ILE A 31 -4.36 -9.67 12.36
C ILE A 31 -3.88 -8.23 12.62
N GLN A 32 -4.45 -7.53 13.62
CA GLN A 32 -4.04 -6.18 14.00
C GLN A 32 -2.62 -6.16 14.57
N GLU A 33 -2.31 -7.01 15.56
CA GLU A 33 -0.96 -7.07 16.16
C GLU A 33 0.10 -7.49 15.13
N ARG A 34 -0.25 -8.40 14.21
CA ARG A 34 0.64 -8.81 13.12
C ARG A 34 0.90 -7.66 12.14
N PHE A 35 -0.12 -6.84 11.86
CA PHE A 35 0.04 -5.64 11.05
C PHE A 35 0.94 -4.61 11.74
N GLU A 36 0.72 -4.32 13.02
CA GLU A 36 1.53 -3.36 13.78
C GLU A 36 3.00 -3.80 13.86
N SER A 37 3.24 -5.09 14.09
CA SER A 37 4.58 -5.68 14.07
C SER A 37 5.23 -5.57 12.69
N PHE A 38 4.47 -5.79 11.62
CA PHE A 38 4.98 -5.65 10.26
C PHE A 38 5.25 -4.18 9.91
N HIS A 39 4.34 -3.27 10.24
CA HIS A 39 4.43 -1.86 9.93
C HIS A 39 5.60 -1.20 10.66
N SER A 40 5.81 -1.52 11.94
CA SER A 40 6.93 -0.96 12.72
C SER A 40 8.30 -1.34 12.14
N LEU A 41 8.42 -2.53 11.55
CA LEU A 41 9.63 -3.00 10.89
C LEU A 41 9.76 -2.51 9.43
N ASN A 42 8.66 -2.10 8.80
CA ASN A 42 8.60 -1.68 7.40
C ASN A 42 7.83 -0.36 7.24
N PRO A 43 8.23 0.74 7.91
CA PRO A 43 7.52 2.01 7.83
C PRO A 43 7.51 2.59 6.40
N TRP A 44 8.55 2.28 5.61
CA TRP A 44 8.68 2.69 4.21
C TRP A 44 7.51 2.22 3.32
N VAL A 45 6.82 1.13 3.68
CA VAL A 45 5.64 0.65 2.95
C VAL A 45 4.49 1.65 3.03
N LEU A 46 4.28 2.27 4.19
CA LEU A 46 3.25 3.31 4.34
C LEU A 46 3.60 4.51 3.45
N THR A 47 4.83 5.02 3.57
CA THR A 47 5.32 6.16 2.78
C THR A 47 5.22 5.91 1.28
N ALA A 48 5.50 4.68 0.83
CA ALA A 48 5.36 4.31 -0.57
C ALA A 48 3.89 4.34 -1.04
N LEU A 49 2.95 3.86 -0.22
CA LEU A 49 1.52 3.89 -0.51
C LEU A 49 0.96 5.32 -0.50
N GLU A 50 1.41 6.17 0.42
CA GLU A 50 1.07 7.60 0.47
C GLU A 50 1.53 8.31 -0.80
N ARG A 51 2.78 8.12 -1.22
CA ARG A 51 3.31 8.69 -2.47
C ARG A 51 2.53 8.26 -3.71
N LEU A 52 2.14 6.99 -3.78
CA LEU A 52 1.29 6.49 -4.87
C LEU A 52 -0.10 7.14 -4.86
N THR A 53 -0.64 7.38 -3.66
CA THR A 53 -1.93 8.03 -3.46
C THR A 53 -1.88 9.50 -3.88
N GLU A 54 -0.91 10.26 -3.39
CA GLU A 54 -0.67 11.66 -3.76
C GLU A 54 -0.49 11.81 -5.27
N ASN A 55 0.33 10.96 -5.86
CA ASN A 55 0.58 10.95 -7.29
C ASN A 55 -0.71 10.65 -8.08
N ALA A 56 -1.52 9.68 -7.66
CA ALA A 56 -2.81 9.40 -8.29
C ALA A 56 -3.79 10.58 -8.21
N LEU A 57 -3.88 11.24 -7.05
CA LEU A 57 -4.73 12.41 -6.83
C LEU A 57 -4.29 13.61 -7.68
N ALA A 58 -2.97 13.86 -7.74
CA ALA A 58 -2.39 14.92 -8.58
C ALA A 58 -2.70 14.75 -10.08
N HIS A 59 -2.94 13.51 -10.52
CA HIS A 59 -3.35 13.18 -11.88
C HIS A 59 -4.88 13.08 -12.05
N GLY A 60 -5.66 13.57 -11.08
CA GLY A 60 -7.11 13.68 -11.16
C GLY A 60 -7.88 12.38 -10.93
N ARG A 61 -7.25 11.33 -10.38
CA ARG A 61 -8.01 10.12 -9.99
C ARG A 61 -8.84 10.41 -8.75
N SER A 62 -10.14 10.13 -8.82
CA SER A 62 -11.06 10.34 -7.69
C SER A 62 -11.51 9.05 -7.01
N ARG A 63 -11.21 7.87 -7.60
CA ARG A 63 -11.61 6.56 -7.07
C ARG A 63 -10.39 5.66 -6.93
N LEU A 64 -9.91 5.54 -5.70
CA LEU A 64 -8.68 4.82 -5.37
C LEU A 64 -8.98 3.49 -4.69
N GLY A 65 -8.14 2.50 -4.98
CA GLY A 65 -8.19 1.19 -4.37
C GLY A 65 -6.83 0.83 -3.79
N VAL A 66 -6.72 0.70 -2.47
CA VAL A 66 -5.44 0.39 -1.81
C VAL A 66 -4.80 -0.90 -2.32
N LYS A 67 -5.62 -1.90 -2.71
CA LYS A 67 -5.10 -3.13 -3.32
C LYS A 67 -4.35 -2.87 -4.63
N HIS A 68 -4.83 -1.92 -5.45
CA HIS A 68 -4.12 -1.54 -6.67
C HIS A 68 -2.73 -0.98 -6.36
N PHE A 69 -2.62 -0.09 -5.35
CA PHE A 69 -1.33 0.45 -4.94
C PHE A 69 -0.40 -0.60 -4.33
N VAL A 70 -0.94 -1.58 -3.59
CA VAL A 70 -0.17 -2.74 -3.14
C VAL A 70 0.40 -3.53 -4.31
N GLU A 71 -0.38 -3.77 -5.37
CA GLU A 71 0.12 -4.46 -6.57
C GLU A 71 1.16 -3.63 -7.33
N VAL A 72 1.00 -2.30 -7.42
CA VAL A 72 2.03 -1.41 -7.99
C VAL A 72 3.32 -1.53 -7.18
N LEU A 73 3.23 -1.41 -5.85
CA LEU A 73 4.38 -1.53 -4.96
C LEU A 73 5.07 -2.89 -5.08
N ARG A 74 4.29 -3.99 -5.19
CA ARG A 74 4.81 -5.34 -5.43
C ARG A 74 5.64 -5.41 -6.72
N ARG A 75 5.12 -4.85 -7.82
CA ARG A 75 5.84 -4.82 -9.11
C ARG A 75 7.12 -4.00 -9.01
N GLN A 76 7.06 -2.81 -8.40
CA GLN A 76 8.24 -1.97 -8.21
C GLN A 76 9.31 -2.67 -7.37
N TYR A 77 8.91 -3.30 -6.27
CA TYR A 77 9.81 -4.04 -5.39
C TYR A 77 10.52 -5.18 -6.13
N GLY A 78 9.78 -5.96 -6.93
CA GLY A 78 10.36 -7.06 -7.71
C GLY A 78 11.29 -6.61 -8.84
N ARG A 79 11.15 -5.37 -9.32
CA ARG A 79 12.11 -4.78 -10.28
C ARG A 79 13.40 -4.31 -9.60
N GLN A 80 13.31 -3.82 -8.37
CA GLN A 80 14.44 -3.24 -7.63
C GLN A 80 15.20 -4.26 -6.78
N THR A 81 14.58 -5.39 -6.45
CA THR A 81 15.21 -6.45 -5.65
C THR A 81 15.44 -7.71 -6.51
N THR A 82 16.66 -8.23 -6.52
CA THR A 82 16.99 -9.50 -7.17
C THR A 82 16.57 -10.66 -6.27
N GLY A 83 15.35 -11.16 -6.44
CA GLY A 83 14.96 -12.49 -5.97
C GLY A 83 14.09 -12.59 -4.72
N ASP A 84 13.71 -11.48 -4.08
CA ASP A 84 12.76 -11.51 -2.95
C ASP A 84 11.32 -11.24 -3.44
N GLU A 85 10.44 -12.23 -3.23
CA GLU A 85 9.01 -12.04 -3.49
C GLU A 85 8.43 -11.06 -2.45
N PHE A 86 7.93 -9.91 -2.89
CA PHE A 86 7.21 -8.98 -2.02
C PHE A 86 5.94 -9.64 -1.49
N ARG A 87 6.00 -10.12 -0.25
CA ARG A 87 4.91 -10.85 0.42
C ARG A 87 4.19 -10.00 1.45
N LEU A 88 3.70 -8.83 1.05
CA LEU A 88 2.74 -8.10 1.88
C LEU A 88 1.48 -8.95 2.04
N ASN A 89 1.05 -9.17 3.28
CA ASN A 89 -0.19 -9.88 3.54
C ASN A 89 -1.38 -9.07 3.00
N ASN A 90 -2.23 -9.70 2.20
CA ASN A 90 -3.45 -9.10 1.65
C ASN A 90 -4.35 -8.51 2.75
N ASP A 91 -4.31 -9.07 3.96
CA ASP A 91 -5.09 -8.61 5.12
C ASP A 91 -4.62 -7.25 5.68
N TYR A 92 -3.44 -6.77 5.26
CA TYR A 92 -2.89 -5.50 5.73
C TYR A 92 -3.33 -4.32 4.89
N ALA A 93 -3.78 -4.54 3.66
CA ALA A 93 -4.18 -3.46 2.76
C ALA A 93 -5.30 -2.58 3.38
N SER A 94 -6.27 -3.20 4.05
CA SER A 94 -7.35 -2.47 4.75
C SER A 94 -6.88 -1.68 5.97
N ARG A 95 -5.77 -2.08 6.60
CA ARG A 95 -5.16 -1.36 7.72
C ARG A 95 -4.32 -0.19 7.25
N TYR A 96 -3.55 -0.38 6.17
CA TYR A 96 -2.82 0.69 5.53
C TYR A 96 -3.72 1.82 5.03
N VAL A 97 -4.84 1.52 4.37
CA VAL A 97 -5.75 2.58 3.91
C VAL A 97 -6.35 3.38 5.07
N ARG A 98 -6.61 2.74 6.21
CA ARG A 98 -7.09 3.42 7.41
C ARG A 98 -6.00 4.28 8.04
N LEU A 99 -4.76 3.81 8.05
CA LEU A 99 -3.61 4.57 8.54
C LEU A 99 -3.37 5.81 7.67
N MET A 100 -3.42 5.66 6.34
CA MET A 100 -3.34 6.78 5.40
C MET A 100 -4.47 7.80 5.63
N ILE A 101 -5.73 7.35 5.75
CA ILE A 101 -6.86 8.26 6.02
C ILE A 101 -6.75 8.93 7.41
N ALA A 102 -6.18 8.25 8.41
CA ALA A 102 -5.96 8.86 9.71
C ALA A 102 -4.92 10.00 9.65
N GLY A 103 -3.89 9.87 8.80
CA GLY A 103 -2.91 10.93 8.52
C GLY A 103 -3.42 12.02 7.56
N HIS A 104 -4.32 11.64 6.64
CA HIS A 104 -4.88 12.47 5.58
C HIS A 104 -6.40 12.31 5.51
N PRO A 105 -7.17 12.94 6.42
CA PRO A 105 -8.63 12.80 6.47
C PRO A 105 -9.33 13.16 5.15
N GLU A 106 -8.75 14.08 4.38
CA GLU A 106 -9.19 14.50 3.05
C GLU A 106 -9.15 13.37 2.01
N TRP A 107 -8.36 12.31 2.22
CA TRP A 107 -8.34 11.17 1.29
C TRP A 107 -9.52 10.21 1.47
N SER A 108 -10.28 10.35 2.56
CA SER A 108 -11.39 9.45 2.89
C SER A 108 -12.44 9.37 1.77
N GLU A 109 -12.74 10.49 1.10
CA GLU A 109 -13.71 10.55 0.01
C GLU A 109 -13.24 9.84 -1.27
N HIS A 110 -11.93 9.64 -1.44
CA HIS A 110 -11.34 9.02 -2.62
C HIS A 110 -11.21 7.51 -2.50
N PHE A 111 -11.21 6.95 -1.30
CA PHE A 111 -11.08 5.51 -1.06
C PHE A 111 -12.44 4.83 -0.84
N GLN A 112 -12.70 3.76 -1.60
CA GLN A 112 -13.85 2.88 -1.34
C GLN A 112 -13.49 1.86 -0.24
N LEU A 113 -13.79 2.19 1.01
CA LEU A 113 -13.63 1.27 2.14
C LEU A 113 -14.79 0.28 2.19
N ARG A 114 -14.48 -1.03 2.15
CA ARG A 114 -15.42 -2.07 2.61
C ARG A 114 -15.17 -2.32 4.11
N GLY A 115 -16.21 -2.68 4.87
CA GLY A 115 -16.10 -2.99 6.29
C GLY A 115 -15.02 -4.04 6.57
N LEU A 116 -14.35 -3.94 7.73
CA LEU A 116 -13.40 -4.98 8.14
C LEU A 116 -14.16 -6.23 8.54
N HIS A 117 -13.65 -7.38 8.10
CA HIS A 117 -13.95 -8.64 8.74
C HIS A 117 -12.96 -8.81 9.90
N THR A 118 -13.49 -8.87 11.12
CA THR A 118 -12.71 -9.07 12.34
C THR A 118 -12.79 -10.56 12.68
N GLU A 119 -11.74 -11.32 12.37
CA GLU A 119 -11.53 -12.71 12.82
C GLU A 119 -10.28 -12.79 13.70
#